data_AF-Q9M1N8-F1
#
_entry.id   AF-Q9M1N8-F1
#
_cell.length_a   1.000
_cell.length_b   1.000
_cell.length_c   1.000
_cell.angle_alpha   90.00
_cell.angle_beta   90.00
_cell.angle_gamma   90.00
#
_symmetry.space_group_name_H-M   'P 1'
#
loop_
_entity.id
_entity.type
_entity.pdbx_description
1 polymer ?
#
loop_
_entity_poly.entity_id
_entity_poly.type
_entity_poly.pdbx_seq_one_letter_code
_entity_poly.pdbx_strand_id
1 'polypeptide(L)'
;MAFSMLFTGHAECGGYTKENVARCWTVETGILLDTELPNEIPENDYIKYFAPDFSLKIPGGHIENLNTKSYISSIKVQILENLRYIQHAPSVQMQEVPPDFYIPDFDEDEQNPDVRVDQRSRDKQIQRDDEYFDGDNDNDAS
;
A
#
# COMPACT_ATOMS: atom_id res chain seq x y z
N MET A 1 0.05 -10.53 -15.41
CA MET A 1 -1.08 -9.63 -15.11
C MET A 1 -0.97 -9.29 -13.63
N ALA A 2 0.11 -8.60 -13.24
CA ALA A 2 0.40 -8.27 -11.85
C ALA A 2 0.28 -6.76 -11.71
N PHE A 3 -0.76 -6.33 -11.00
CA PHE A 3 -0.83 -4.98 -10.46
C PHE A 3 0.41 -4.83 -9.56
N SER A 4 1.32 -3.91 -9.89
CA SER A 4 2.29 -3.39 -8.94
C SER A 4 1.50 -2.62 -7.89
N MET A 5 0.90 -3.35 -6.96
CA MET A 5 0.34 -2.79 -5.74
C MET A 5 1.51 -2.71 -4.79
N LEU A 6 2.08 -1.51 -4.64
CA LEU A 6 3.03 -1.22 -3.59
C LEU A 6 2.28 -1.46 -2.27
N PHE A 7 2.43 -2.67 -1.70
CA PHE A 7 2.12 -2.91 -0.30
C PHE A 7 3.17 -2.15 0.48
N THR A 8 2.96 -0.85 0.62
CA THR A 8 3.74 -0.02 1.52
C THR A 8 3.52 -0.58 2.92
N GLY A 9 4.48 -1.37 3.41
CA GLY A 9 4.59 -1.76 4.82
C GLY A 9 4.92 -0.57 5.72
N HIS A 10 4.35 0.60 5.43
CA HIS A 10 4.42 1.77 6.29
C HIS A 10 3.70 1.42 7.60
N ALA A 11 4.31 1.82 8.72
CA ALA A 11 3.95 1.43 10.08
C ALA A 11 2.52 1.86 10.53
N GLU A 12 1.70 2.36 9.61
CA GLU A 12 0.34 2.85 9.83
C GLU A 12 -0.75 1.91 9.31
N CYS A 13 -0.40 0.75 8.73
CA CYS A 13 -1.39 -0.29 8.43
C CYS A 13 -2.02 -0.79 9.73
N GLY A 14 -3.30 -0.46 9.95
CA GLY A 14 -4.06 -0.89 11.13
C GLY A 14 -4.17 -2.42 11.21
N GLY A 15 -4.30 -2.93 12.43
CA GLY A 15 -4.36 -4.37 12.67
C GLY A 15 -4.09 -4.69 14.14
N TYR A 16 -5.15 -4.80 14.93
CA TYR A 16 -5.03 -4.89 16.40
C TYR A 16 -4.96 -6.33 16.92
N THR A 17 -5.16 -7.32 16.04
CA THR A 17 -5.00 -8.74 16.35
C THR A 17 -3.82 -9.27 15.55
N LYS A 18 -2.63 -9.22 16.14
CA LYS A 18 -1.34 -9.51 15.50
C LYS A 18 -1.31 -10.85 14.75
N GLU A 19 -2.04 -11.84 15.24
CA GLU A 19 -2.15 -13.16 14.63
C GLU A 19 -2.92 -13.09 13.30
N ASN A 20 -4.00 -12.30 13.27
CA ASN A 20 -4.80 -12.10 12.07
C ASN A 20 -4.06 -11.22 11.05
N VAL A 21 -3.27 -10.24 11.53
CA VAL A 21 -2.38 -9.45 10.67
C VAL A 21 -1.36 -10.36 9.98
N ALA A 22 -0.67 -11.21 10.75
CA ALA A 22 0.29 -12.16 10.19
C ALA A 22 -0.36 -13.14 9.20
N ARG A 23 -1.56 -13.66 9.49
CA ARG A 23 -2.33 -14.50 8.55
C ARG A 23 -2.66 -13.74 7.27
N CYS A 24 -3.18 -12.52 7.38
CA CYS A 24 -3.61 -11.68 6.25
C CYS A 24 -2.44 -11.41 5.30
N TRP A 25 -1.33 -10.88 5.81
CA TRP A 25 -0.17 -10.57 5.00
C TRP A 25 0.47 -11.81 4.38
N THR A 26 0.46 -12.95 5.09
CA THR A 26 0.93 -14.22 4.53
C THR A 26 0.08 -14.65 3.33
N VAL A 27 -1.24 -14.57 3.44
CA VAL A 27 -2.17 -14.88 2.33
C VAL A 27 -2.01 -13.89 1.19
N GLU A 28 -1.93 -12.60 1.46
CA GLU A 28 -1.73 -11.56 0.44
C GLU A 28 -0.41 -11.74 -0.31
N THR A 29 0.66 -12.14 0.38
CA THR A 29 1.95 -12.49 -0.25
C THR A 29 1.81 -13.73 -1.14
N GLY A 30 1.06 -14.75 -0.71
CA GLY A 30 0.76 -15.91 -1.54
C GLY A 30 0.01 -15.54 -2.83
N ILE A 31 -0.99 -14.66 -2.73
CA ILE A 31 -1.73 -14.12 -3.88
C ILE A 31 -0.80 -13.34 -4.81
N LEU A 32 0.08 -12.50 -4.26
CA LEU A 32 1.04 -11.72 -5.05
C LEU A 32 2.01 -12.60 -5.84
N LEU A 33 2.39 -13.75 -5.28
CA LEU A 33 3.26 -14.75 -5.91
C LEU A 33 2.50 -15.78 -6.75
N ASP A 34 1.20 -15.60 -6.98
CA ASP A 34 0.32 -16.56 -7.66
C ASP A 34 0.46 -18.00 -7.10
N THR A 35 0.65 -18.13 -5.79
CA THR A 35 0.92 -19.41 -5.10
C THR A 35 -0.17 -19.71 -4.07
N GLU A 36 -0.78 -20.89 -4.20
CA GLU A 36 -1.76 -21.37 -3.21
C GLU A 36 -1.07 -21.90 -1.95
N LEU A 37 -1.38 -21.30 -0.81
CA LEU A 37 -0.79 -21.68 0.48
C LEU A 37 -1.63 -22.75 1.18
N PRO A 38 -1.00 -23.73 1.85
CA PRO A 38 -1.72 -24.67 2.70
C PRO A 38 -2.40 -23.94 3.86
N ASN A 39 -3.53 -24.47 4.32
CA ASN A 39 -4.24 -23.87 5.45
C ASN A 39 -3.55 -24.10 6.80
N GLU A 40 -2.67 -25.10 6.91
CA GLU A 40 -1.92 -25.40 8.11
C GLU A 40 -0.69 -24.48 8.21
N ILE A 41 -0.53 -23.81 9.34
CA ILE A 41 0.60 -22.89 9.56
C ILE A 41 1.85 -23.72 9.88
N PRO A 42 2.96 -23.54 9.13
CA PRO A 42 4.20 -24.26 9.39
C PRO A 42 4.80 -23.87 10.74
N GLU A 43 5.58 -24.77 11.35
CA GLU A 43 6.31 -24.48 12.59
C GLU A 43 7.18 -23.22 12.46
N ASN A 44 7.10 -22.34 13.46
CA ASN A 44 7.87 -21.10 13.54
C ASN A 44 7.98 -20.63 15.00
N ASP A 45 8.85 -19.66 15.28
CA ASP A 45 9.09 -19.12 16.64
C ASP A 45 7.84 -18.55 17.31
N TYR A 46 6.84 -18.17 16.50
CA TYR A 46 5.61 -17.52 16.90
C TYR A 46 4.39 -18.45 16.84
N ILE A 47 4.57 -19.76 16.60
CA ILE A 47 3.48 -20.71 16.33
C ILE A 47 2.42 -20.74 17.44
N LYS A 48 2.85 -20.51 18.69
CA LYS A 48 1.98 -20.49 19.87
C LYS A 48 0.90 -19.40 19.82
N TYR A 49 1.12 -18.32 19.07
CA TYR A 49 0.12 -17.27 18.91
C TYR A 49 -1.07 -17.73 18.06
N PHE A 50 -0.89 -18.73 17.19
CA PHE A 50 -1.94 -19.22 16.29
C PHE A 50 -2.79 -20.36 16.86
N ALA A 51 -2.63 -20.68 18.15
CA ALA A 51 -3.48 -21.64 18.84
C ALA A 51 -4.95 -21.14 18.90
N PRO A 52 -5.95 -22.04 18.95
CA PRO A 52 -5.83 -23.50 19.09
C PRO A 52 -5.78 -24.27 17.76
N ASP A 53 -6.11 -23.63 16.64
CA ASP A 53 -6.35 -24.27 15.35
C ASP A 53 -5.10 -24.32 14.46
N PHE A 54 -4.11 -23.47 14.71
CA PHE A 54 -2.88 -23.37 13.93
C PHE A 54 -3.13 -23.22 12.43
N SER A 55 -4.22 -22.52 12.07
CA SER A 55 -4.68 -22.41 10.70
C SER A 55 -4.59 -20.98 10.16
N LEU A 56 -4.36 -20.89 8.85
CA LEU A 56 -4.23 -19.64 8.11
C LEU A 56 -5.59 -18.96 7.92
N LYS A 57 -6.66 -19.74 7.74
CA LYS A 57 -8.04 -19.25 7.61
C LYS A 57 -8.68 -19.06 8.99
N ILE A 58 -9.15 -17.86 9.26
CA ILE A 58 -9.84 -17.55 10.51
C ILE A 58 -11.27 -18.12 10.46
N PRO A 59 -11.74 -18.87 11.48
CA PRO A 59 -13.13 -19.27 11.56
C PRO A 59 -14.01 -18.02 11.64
N GLY A 60 -14.99 -17.92 10.73
CA GLY A 60 -15.89 -16.77 10.68
C GLY A 60 -16.66 -16.59 11.99
N GLY A 61 -16.75 -15.35 12.46
CA GLY A 61 -17.68 -14.96 13.53
C GLY A 61 -19.05 -14.59 12.96
N HIS A 62 -20.11 -14.83 13.73
CA HIS A 62 -21.43 -14.31 13.39
C HIS A 62 -21.56 -12.88 13.92
N ILE A 63 -21.22 -11.90 13.08
CA ILE A 63 -21.50 -10.49 13.33
C ILE A 63 -22.57 -10.08 12.33
N GLU A 64 -23.63 -9.44 12.81
CA GLU A 64 -24.70 -8.94 11.95
C GLU A 64 -24.14 -7.89 10.98
N ASN A 65 -24.34 -8.12 9.68
CA ASN A 65 -23.93 -7.17 8.67
C ASN A 65 -24.97 -6.04 8.56
N LEU A 66 -24.68 -4.89 9.17
CA LEU A 66 -25.53 -3.69 9.13
C LEU A 66 -25.51 -2.97 7.77
N ASN A 67 -24.68 -3.41 6.83
CA ASN A 67 -24.59 -2.82 5.49
C ASN A 67 -25.67 -3.40 4.58
N THR A 68 -26.88 -2.83 4.66
CA THR A 68 -27.99 -3.25 3.78
C THR A 68 -27.64 -3.09 2.30
N LYS A 69 -28.19 -3.94 1.44
CA LYS A 69 -27.94 -3.88 -0.02
C LYS A 69 -28.32 -2.53 -0.62
N SER A 70 -29.39 -1.89 -0.11
CA SER A 70 -29.83 -0.57 -0.56
C SER A 70 -28.81 0.51 -0.22
N TYR A 71 -28.25 0.48 1.00
CA TYR A 71 -27.23 1.42 1.46
C TYR A 71 -25.93 1.33 0.64
N ILE A 72 -25.43 0.11 0.40
CA ILE A 72 -24.26 -0.10 -0.45
C ILE A 72 -24.52 0.39 -1.88
N SER A 73 -25.73 0.13 -2.42
CA SER A 73 -26.09 0.56 -3.78
C SER A 73 -26.14 2.08 -3.91
N SER A 74 -26.68 2.81 -2.92
CA SER A 74 -26.71 4.27 -2.96
C SER A 74 -25.29 4.87 -2.91
N ILE A 75 -24.41 4.34 -2.06
CA ILE A 75 -23.00 4.78 -2.01
C ILE A 75 -22.31 4.50 -3.34
N LYS A 76 -22.50 3.31 -3.91
CA LYS A 76 -21.91 2.94 -5.20
C LYS A 76 -22.32 3.91 -6.31
N VAL A 77 -23.60 4.28 -6.40
CA VAL A 77 -24.08 5.26 -7.40
C VAL A 77 -23.42 6.62 -7.19
N GLN A 78 -23.33 7.09 -5.95
CA GLN A 78 -22.68 8.36 -5.63
C GLN A 78 -21.20 8.36 -6.00
N ILE A 79 -20.46 7.31 -5.66
CA ILE A 79 -19.04 7.16 -6.02
C ILE A 79 -18.88 7.15 -7.54
N LEU A 80 -19.71 6.40 -8.26
CA LEU A 80 -19.64 6.36 -9.73
C LEU A 80 -19.94 7.73 -10.36
N GLU A 81 -20.87 8.51 -9.81
CA GLU A 81 -21.13 9.87 -10.29
C GLU A 81 -19.93 10.79 -10.03
N ASN A 82 -19.30 10.69 -8.85
CA ASN A 82 -18.08 11.44 -8.55
C ASN A 82 -16.94 11.08 -9.51
N LEU A 83 -16.75 9.78 -9.79
CA LEU A 83 -15.73 9.30 -10.72
C LEU A 83 -15.96 9.80 -12.16
N ARG A 84 -17.21 10.11 -12.57
CA ARG A 84 -17.49 10.69 -13.90
C ARG A 84 -16.93 12.09 -14.08
N TYR A 85 -16.67 12.83 -13.00
CA TYR A 85 -16.07 14.17 -13.08
C TYR A 85 -14.54 14.14 -13.20
N ILE A 86 -13.91 12.99 -12.92
CA ILE A 86 -12.47 12.83 -13.12
C ILE A 86 -12.20 12.71 -14.62
N GLN A 87 -11.30 13.54 -15.15
CA GLN A 87 -10.87 13.44 -16.53
C GLN A 87 -10.23 12.07 -16.76
N HIS A 88 -10.93 11.19 -17.46
CA HIS A 88 -10.40 9.89 -17.84
C HIS A 88 -9.52 10.02 -19.10
N ALA A 89 -8.46 9.22 -19.18
CA ALA A 89 -7.61 9.08 -20.37
C ALA A 89 -7.84 7.70 -21.01
N PRO A 90 -8.92 7.52 -21.81
CA PRO A 90 -9.37 6.21 -22.28
C PRO A 90 -8.38 5.46 -23.19
N SER A 91 -7.32 6.13 -23.65
CA SER A 91 -6.33 5.57 -24.58
C SER A 91 -4.96 5.29 -23.95
N VAL A 92 -4.78 5.53 -22.65
CA VAL A 92 -3.55 5.13 -21.95
C VAL A 92 -3.69 3.66 -21.58
N GLN A 93 -3.08 2.79 -22.38
CA GLN A 93 -2.98 1.37 -22.02
C GLN A 93 -2.15 1.24 -20.75
N MET A 94 -2.56 0.34 -19.84
CA MET A 94 -1.67 -0.03 -18.73
C MET A 94 -0.41 -0.65 -19.32
N GLN A 95 0.73 -0.04 -19.02
CA GLN A 95 2.05 -0.55 -19.37
C GLN A 95 2.69 -1.16 -18.12
N GLU A 96 3.49 -2.19 -18.32
CA GLU A 96 4.35 -2.72 -17.26
C GLU A 96 5.35 -1.63 -16.87
N VAL A 97 5.46 -1.34 -15.57
CA VAL A 97 6.48 -0.41 -15.06
C VAL A 97 7.84 -1.07 -15.35
N PRO A 98 8.77 -0.36 -16.01
CA PRO A 98 10.11 -0.89 -16.21
C PRO A 98 10.73 -1.31 -14.87
N PRO A 99 11.46 -2.44 -14.81
CA PRO A 99 12.12 -2.88 -13.57
C PRO A 99 13.01 -1.77 -12.99
N ASP A 100 13.00 -1.60 -11.68
CA ASP A 100 13.77 -0.55 -10.98
C ASP A 100 15.27 -0.56 -11.34
N PHE A 101 15.83 -1.70 -11.75
CA PHE A 101 17.20 -1.86 -12.25
C PHE A 101 17.53 -1.03 -13.51
N TYR A 102 16.55 -0.49 -14.22
CA TYR A 102 16.75 0.42 -15.35
C TYR A 102 16.82 1.89 -14.95
N ILE A 103 16.55 2.22 -13.69
CA ILE A 103 16.82 3.56 -13.16
C ILE A 103 18.33 3.58 -12.94
N PRO A 104 19.12 4.36 -13.73
CA PRO A 104 20.55 4.42 -13.51
C PRO A 104 20.81 4.84 -12.06
N ASP A 105 21.65 4.08 -11.35
CA ASP A 105 22.20 4.52 -10.07
C ASP A 105 22.84 5.89 -10.33
N PHE A 106 22.30 6.91 -9.67
CA PHE A 106 22.86 8.25 -9.77
C PHE A 106 24.10 8.27 -8.88
N ASP A 107 25.28 8.42 -9.47
CA ASP A 107 26.48 8.72 -8.72
C ASP A 107 26.24 10.06 -7.99
N GLU A 108 26.10 10.00 -6.66
CA GLU A 108 26.00 11.20 -5.83
C GLU A 108 27.22 12.12 -6.04
N ASP A 109 28.34 11.54 -6.48
CA ASP A 109 29.61 12.21 -6.80
C ASP A 109 29.58 13.05 -8.08
N GLU A 110 28.61 12.85 -8.98
CA GLU A 110 28.42 13.67 -10.20
C GLU A 110 27.54 14.91 -9.94
N GLN A 111 26.99 15.07 -8.74
CA GLN A 111 26.19 16.23 -8.39
C GLN A 111 27.07 17.47 -8.25
N ASN A 112 26.65 18.58 -8.88
CA ASN A 112 27.38 19.84 -8.79
C ASN A 112 27.38 20.33 -7.32
N PRO A 113 28.54 20.41 -6.65
CA PRO A 113 28.62 20.79 -5.23
C PRO A 113 28.13 22.23 -4.97
N ASP A 114 28.02 23.06 -6.01
CA ASP A 114 27.48 24.42 -5.90
C ASP A 114 25.94 24.46 -5.91
N VAL A 115 25.26 23.34 -6.21
CA VAL A 115 23.80 23.24 -6.25
C VAL A 115 23.31 22.54 -4.99
N ARG A 116 22.65 23.29 -4.12
CA ARG A 116 22.20 22.81 -2.80
C ARG A 116 21.16 21.68 -2.88
N VAL A 117 20.30 21.71 -3.90
CA VAL A 117 19.27 20.70 -4.14
C VAL A 117 19.14 20.50 -5.65
N ASP A 118 19.50 19.31 -6.14
CA ASP A 118 19.31 18.94 -7.53
C ASP A 118 17.82 18.88 -7.90
N GLN A 119 17.50 19.16 -9.17
CA GLN A 119 16.15 19.12 -9.70
C GLN A 119 15.49 17.74 -9.47
N ARG A 120 16.24 16.63 -9.59
CA ARG A 120 15.68 15.30 -9.32
C ARG A 120 15.44 15.04 -7.85
N SER A 121 16.24 15.60 -6.96
CA SER A 121 16.01 15.50 -5.51
C SER A 121 14.69 16.17 -5.12
N ARG A 122 14.34 17.27 -5.79
CA ARG A 122 13.01 17.90 -5.66
C ARG A 122 11.90 17.06 -6.27
N ASP A 123 12.12 16.48 -7.44
CA ASP A 123 11.10 15.69 -8.13
C ASP A 123 10.78 14.36 -7.40
N LYS A 124 11.74 13.81 -6.63
CA LYS A 124 11.52 12.66 -5.74
C LYS A 124 10.85 13.03 -4.41
N GLN A 125 10.85 14.31 -4.05
CA GLN A 125 10.26 14.79 -2.80
C GLN A 125 8.74 14.82 -2.94
N ILE A 126 8.06 13.89 -2.28
CA ILE A 126 6.60 13.89 -2.17
C ILE A 126 6.25 14.66 -0.91
N GLN A 127 5.83 15.92 -1.06
CA GLN A 127 5.26 16.67 0.06
C GLN A 127 3.87 16.12 0.37
N ARG A 128 3.63 15.81 1.65
CA ARG A 128 2.33 15.31 2.09
C ARG A 128 1.40 16.48 2.42
N ASP A 129 0.11 16.34 2.10
CA ASP A 129 -0.90 17.36 2.43
C ASP A 129 -1.05 17.62 3.95
N ASP A 130 -0.54 16.73 4.80
CA ASP A 130 -0.53 16.81 6.26
C ASP A 130 0.84 17.18 6.88
N GLU A 131 1.85 17.48 6.07
CA GLU A 131 3.15 17.99 6.54
C GLU A 131 3.05 19.48 6.89
N TYR A 132 3.28 19.79 8.18
CA TYR A 132 3.32 21.16 8.70
C TYR A 132 4.69 21.83 8.61
N PHE A 133 5.70 21.10 8.13
CA PHE A 133 7.09 21.55 8.04
C PHE A 133 7.46 21.63 6.55
N ASP A 134 7.68 22.82 6.01
CA ASP A 134 8.01 23.06 4.59
C ASP A 134 9.51 22.87 4.32
N GLY A 135 10.12 21.89 5.01
CA GLY A 135 11.52 21.51 4.87
C GLY A 135 12.48 22.71 4.90
N ASP A 136 13.31 22.84 3.87
CA ASP A 136 14.29 23.91 3.73
C ASP A 136 13.68 25.30 3.42
N ASN A 137 12.37 25.39 3.15
CA ASN A 137 11.64 26.64 2.92
C ASN A 137 10.98 27.20 4.19
N ASP A 138 11.02 26.48 5.31
CA ASP A 138 10.62 27.00 6.61
C ASP A 138 11.59 28.10 7.06
N ASN A 139 11.33 29.32 6.61
CA ASN A 139 11.89 30.51 7.21
C ASN A 139 11.10 30.77 8.51
N ASP A 140 11.63 30.26 9.63
CA ASP A 140 11.21 30.68 10.97
C ASP A 140 11.51 32.18 11.14
N ALA A 141 10.57 33.01 10.70
CA ALA A 141 10.54 34.42 11.06
C ALA A 141 10.05 34.50 12.52
N SER A 142 11.00 34.70 13.45
CA SER A 142 10.71 35.11 14.83
C SER A 142 9.98 36.44 14.90
#